data_AF-S7PWY6-F1
#
_entry.id   AF-S7PWY6-F1
#
_cell.length_a   1.000
_cell.length_b   1.000
_cell.length_c   1.000
_cell.angle_alpha   90.00
_cell.angle_beta   90.00
_cell.angle_gamma   90.00
#
_symmetry.space_group_name_H-M   'P 1'
#
loop_
_entity.id
_entity.type
_entity.pdbx_description
1 polymer ?
#
loop_
_entity_poly.entity_id
_entity_poly.type
_entity_poly.pdbx_seq_one_letter_code
_entity_poly.pdbx_strand_id
1 'polypeptide(L)'
;MLATKPEAVLWTAPLSFSPTVGLVAMRLDETVHYSLGDAHQWDMLIPKGGHVVRVDGPTGVQEPYTVALFHQFKCLDVVRAAVVDGRENRLNASSPLTRHCFNYLRQAILCKPNLRLESLKNATGFASIIRNDLVCNDWTSIYAAAETNHREYARIKNGVTSEL
;
A
#
# COMPACT_ATOMS: atom_id res chain seq x y z
N MET A 1 -27.54 48.96 -13.74
CA MET A 1 -26.19 48.46 -13.37
C MET A 1 -26.36 47.02 -12.95
N LEU A 2 -26.00 46.06 -13.80
CA LEU A 2 -26.05 44.64 -13.50
C LEU A 2 -24.75 44.27 -12.77
N ALA A 3 -24.85 43.95 -11.49
CA ALA A 3 -23.73 43.40 -10.74
C ALA A 3 -23.55 41.94 -11.17
N THR A 4 -22.47 41.66 -11.90
CA THR A 4 -22.01 40.30 -12.16
C THR A 4 -21.57 39.69 -10.83
N LYS A 5 -22.21 38.58 -10.42
CA LYS A 5 -21.69 37.76 -9.31
C LYS A 5 -20.30 37.26 -9.70
N PRO A 6 -19.30 37.33 -8.82
CA PRO A 6 -18.03 36.67 -9.09
C PRO A 6 -18.29 35.16 -9.10
N GLU A 7 -18.00 34.50 -10.22
CA GLU A 7 -17.88 33.04 -10.28
C GLU A 7 -16.81 32.64 -9.27
N ALA A 8 -17.22 31.91 -8.24
CA ALA A 8 -16.29 31.28 -7.32
C ALA A 8 -15.57 30.17 -8.09
N VAL A 9 -14.47 30.51 -8.76
CA VAL A 9 -13.52 29.52 -9.25
C VAL A 9 -12.90 28.89 -8.00
N LEU A 10 -13.47 27.77 -7.58
CA LEU A 10 -12.87 26.89 -6.58
C LEU A 10 -11.58 26.34 -7.17
N TRP A 11 -10.46 27.05 -6.97
CA TRP A 11 -9.13 26.53 -7.23
C TRP A 11 -8.82 25.45 -6.20
N THR A 12 -9.43 24.27 -6.32
CA THR A 12 -8.93 23.09 -5.61
C THR A 12 -7.60 22.73 -6.23
N ALA A 13 -6.55 22.62 -5.42
CA ALA A 13 -5.24 22.18 -5.89
C ALA A 13 -5.39 20.84 -6.64
N PRO A 14 -4.67 20.63 -7.75
CA PRO A 14 -4.80 19.42 -8.54
C PRO A 14 -4.46 18.19 -7.70
N LEU A 15 -5.23 17.11 -7.88
CA LEU A 15 -4.93 15.85 -7.22
C LEU A 15 -3.64 15.28 -7.81
N SER A 16 -2.62 15.17 -6.97
CA SER A 16 -1.33 14.60 -7.32
C SER A 16 -0.86 13.62 -6.27
N PHE A 17 0.09 12.77 -6.65
CA PHE A 17 0.71 11.81 -5.75
C PHE A 17 2.22 11.76 -5.99
N SER A 18 2.95 12.68 -5.35
CA SER A 18 4.40 12.75 -5.40
C SER A 18 5.00 13.00 -4.02
N PRO A 19 4.81 12.07 -3.06
CA PRO A 19 5.36 12.22 -1.72
C PRO A 19 6.89 12.18 -1.74
N THR A 20 7.52 13.06 -0.97
CA THR A 20 8.94 12.94 -0.63
C THR A 20 9.12 11.86 0.43
N VAL A 21 10.10 10.99 0.23
CA VAL A 21 10.45 9.92 1.17
C VAL A 21 11.78 10.22 1.84
N GLY A 22 11.80 10.15 3.17
CA GLY A 22 13.02 10.17 3.96
C GLY A 22 13.64 8.79 4.08
N LEU A 23 14.74 8.70 4.82
CA LEU A 23 15.36 7.44 5.22
C LEU A 23 15.11 7.20 6.72
N VAL A 24 14.90 5.94 7.08
CA VAL A 24 14.72 5.50 8.47
C VAL A 24 15.55 4.25 8.73
N ALA A 25 16.07 4.12 9.95
CA ALA A 25 16.66 2.87 10.41
C ALA A 25 15.55 1.91 10.86
N MET A 26 15.56 0.69 10.34
CA MET A 26 14.59 -0.34 10.70
C MET A 26 15.31 -1.65 11.03
N ARG A 27 15.00 -2.24 12.18
CA ARG A 27 15.48 -3.56 12.54
C ARG A 27 14.55 -4.63 11.98
N LEU A 28 15.09 -5.56 11.19
CA LEU A 28 14.41 -6.81 10.91
C LEU A 28 14.55 -7.72 12.13
N ASP A 29 13.41 -8.14 12.68
CA ASP A 29 13.33 -9.04 13.83
C ASP A 29 12.02 -9.84 13.77
N GLU A 30 11.91 -10.84 14.64
CA GLU A 30 10.63 -11.50 14.90
C GLU A 30 9.63 -10.50 15.49
N THR A 31 8.37 -10.71 15.11
CA THR A 31 7.26 -9.91 15.60
C THR A 31 6.18 -10.82 16.17
N VAL A 32 5.57 -10.39 17.27
CA VAL A 32 4.37 -11.00 17.83
C VAL A 32 3.10 -10.57 17.08
N HIS A 33 3.23 -9.60 16.18
CA HIS A 33 2.17 -9.10 15.30
C HIS A 33 2.17 -9.80 13.94
N TYR A 34 1.09 -9.64 13.20
CA TYR A 34 0.83 -10.21 11.88
C TYR A 34 0.85 -11.74 11.89
N SER A 35 0.25 -12.36 12.90
CA SER A 35 0.05 -13.81 12.90
C SER A 35 -0.81 -14.24 11.70
N LEU A 36 -0.63 -15.46 11.19
CA LEU A 36 -1.34 -15.92 9.98
C LEU A 36 -2.87 -15.84 10.12
N GLY A 37 -3.41 -16.04 11.32
CA GLY A 37 -4.86 -16.02 11.58
C GLY A 37 -5.46 -14.64 11.88
N ASP A 38 -4.64 -13.62 12.13
CA ASP A 38 -5.13 -12.30 12.55
C ASP A 38 -5.37 -11.39 11.34
N ALA A 39 -6.46 -11.65 10.60
CA ALA A 39 -6.80 -10.87 9.41
C ALA A 39 -6.90 -9.35 9.67
N HIS A 40 -7.26 -8.93 10.89
CA HIS A 40 -7.34 -7.52 11.26
C HIS A 40 -5.96 -6.86 11.25
N GLN A 41 -4.92 -7.53 11.77
CA GLN A 41 -3.55 -7.02 11.68
C GLN A 41 -3.08 -6.87 10.23
N TRP A 42 -3.42 -7.81 9.36
CA TRP A 42 -3.05 -7.72 7.94
C TRP A 42 -3.77 -6.61 7.19
N ASP A 43 -5.04 -6.32 7.53
CA ASP A 43 -5.79 -5.21 6.93
C ASP A 43 -5.19 -3.83 7.31
N MET A 44 -4.54 -3.73 8.49
CA MET A 44 -3.84 -2.51 8.91
C MET A 44 -2.57 -2.20 8.10
N LEU A 45 -2.13 -3.07 7.19
CA LEU A 45 -0.99 -2.82 6.30
C LEU A 45 -1.31 -1.91 5.10
N ILE A 46 -2.57 -1.49 4.95
CA ILE A 46 -2.95 -0.53 3.92
C ILE A 46 -3.64 0.68 4.57
N PRO A 47 -3.57 1.88 3.94
CA PRO A 47 -4.27 3.05 4.44
C PRO A 47 -5.78 2.83 4.52
N LYS A 48 -6.46 3.61 5.37
CA LYS A 48 -7.93 3.58 5.50
C LYS A 48 -8.66 3.83 4.18
N GLY A 49 -8.06 4.63 3.29
CA GLY A 49 -8.56 4.91 1.94
C GLY A 49 -8.35 3.76 0.95
N GLY A 50 -7.77 2.64 1.38
CA GLY A 50 -7.38 1.51 0.55
C GLY A 50 -6.03 1.72 -0.14
N HIS A 51 -5.82 1.00 -1.24
CA HIS A 51 -4.56 0.97 -2.00
C HIS A 51 -4.57 1.90 -3.23
N VAL A 52 -5.69 2.60 -3.49
CA VAL A 52 -5.91 3.43 -4.67
C VAL A 52 -5.76 4.91 -4.32
N VAL A 53 -5.02 5.62 -5.15
CA VAL A 53 -4.92 7.08 -5.17
C VAL A 53 -5.45 7.61 -6.49
N ARG A 54 -5.83 8.89 -6.50
CA ARG A 54 -6.35 9.60 -7.67
C ARG A 54 -5.36 10.67 -8.10
N VAL A 55 -5.07 10.72 -9.39
CA VAL A 55 -4.19 11.73 -9.97
C VAL A 55 -4.94 12.38 -11.12
N ASP A 56 -4.83 13.71 -11.24
CA ASP A 56 -5.42 14.42 -12.36
C ASP A 56 -4.75 13.99 -13.66
N GLY A 57 -5.56 13.46 -14.58
CA GLY A 57 -5.14 13.10 -15.91
C GLY A 57 -4.97 14.34 -16.80
N PRO A 58 -4.34 14.18 -17.98
CA PRO A 58 -4.09 15.29 -18.91
C PRO A 58 -5.36 16.00 -19.39
N THR A 59 -6.52 15.33 -19.31
CA THR A 59 -7.83 15.83 -19.72
C THR A 59 -8.64 16.45 -18.58
N GLY A 60 -8.05 16.57 -17.37
CA GLY A 60 -8.73 17.03 -16.16
C GLY A 60 -9.61 15.96 -15.48
N VAL A 61 -9.60 14.72 -15.98
CA VAL A 61 -10.29 13.58 -15.37
C VAL A 61 -9.38 12.90 -14.35
N GLN A 62 -9.91 12.62 -13.17
CA GLN A 62 -9.16 11.99 -12.07
C GLN A 62 -9.01 10.49 -12.29
N GLU A 63 -7.80 10.05 -12.58
CA GLU A 63 -7.48 8.66 -12.89
C GLU A 63 -7.08 7.87 -11.64
N PRO A 64 -7.56 6.63 -11.49
CA PRO A 64 -7.15 5.77 -10.38
C PRO A 64 -5.80 5.12 -10.65
N TYR A 65 -4.94 5.16 -9.64
CA TYR A 65 -3.67 4.44 -9.61
C TYR A 65 -3.56 3.65 -8.33
N THR A 66 -2.92 2.48 -8.39
CA THR A 66 -2.57 1.74 -7.17
C THR A 66 -1.15 2.09 -6.75
N VAL A 67 -0.96 2.46 -5.49
CA VAL A 67 0.38 2.64 -4.93
C VAL A 67 1.03 1.27 -4.79
N ALA A 68 2.19 1.06 -5.42
CA ALA A 68 2.85 -0.25 -5.48
C ALA A 68 3.09 -0.88 -4.09
N LEU A 69 3.47 -0.07 -3.10
CA LEU A 69 3.63 -0.52 -1.72
C LEU A 69 2.36 -1.20 -1.17
N PHE A 70 1.21 -0.55 -1.32
CA PHE A 70 -0.06 -1.08 -0.81
C PHE A 70 -0.57 -2.25 -1.64
N HIS A 71 -0.27 -2.29 -2.95
CA HIS A 71 -0.55 -3.47 -3.77
C HIS A 71 0.19 -4.71 -3.26
N GLN A 72 1.49 -4.54 -2.94
CA GLN A 72 2.32 -5.61 -2.41
C GLN A 72 1.74 -6.12 -1.09
N PHE A 73 1.38 -5.24 -0.16
CA PHE A 73 0.74 -5.63 1.09
C PHE A 73 -0.62 -6.31 0.89
N LYS A 74 -1.46 -5.80 -0.02
CA LYS A 74 -2.76 -6.43 -0.31
C LYS A 74 -2.59 -7.83 -0.92
N CYS A 75 -1.64 -7.98 -1.85
CA CYS A 75 -1.28 -9.28 -2.43
C CYS A 75 -0.73 -10.25 -1.38
N LEU A 76 0.04 -9.76 -0.42
CA LEU A 76 0.58 -10.57 0.66
C LEU A 76 -0.55 -11.10 1.57
N ASP A 77 -1.53 -10.27 1.92
CA ASP A 77 -2.71 -10.71 2.67
C ASP A 77 -3.57 -11.73 1.90
N VAL A 78 -3.74 -11.55 0.58
CA VAL A 78 -4.42 -12.55 -0.26
C VAL A 78 -3.70 -13.91 -0.21
N VAL A 79 -2.36 -13.90 -0.31
CA VAL A 79 -1.56 -15.13 -0.21
C VAL A 79 -1.69 -15.76 1.17
N ARG A 80 -1.63 -14.96 2.24
CA ARG A 80 -1.86 -15.43 3.61
C ARG A 80 -3.23 -16.08 3.76
N ALA A 81 -4.30 -15.41 3.34
CA ALA A 81 -5.66 -15.95 3.39
C ALA A 81 -5.76 -17.28 2.65
N ALA A 82 -5.18 -17.38 1.45
CA ALA A 82 -5.12 -18.63 0.70
C ALA A 82 -4.35 -19.76 1.42
N VAL A 83 -3.31 -19.43 2.21
CA VAL A 83 -2.59 -20.41 3.04
C VAL A 83 -3.44 -20.85 4.23
N VAL A 84 -4.16 -19.93 4.88
CA VAL A 84 -5.04 -20.23 6.02
C VAL A 84 -6.24 -21.07 5.57
N ASP A 85 -6.96 -20.59 4.56
CA ASP A 85 -8.18 -21.22 4.03
C ASP A 85 -7.86 -22.51 3.26
N GLY A 86 -6.68 -22.56 2.62
CA GLY A 86 -6.19 -23.73 1.87
C GLY A 86 -5.93 -24.96 2.75
N ARG A 87 -5.87 -24.80 4.08
CA ARG A 87 -5.83 -25.93 5.03
C ARG A 87 -7.15 -26.71 5.06
N GLU A 88 -8.26 -26.05 4.74
CA GLU A 88 -9.60 -26.65 4.73
C GLU A 88 -10.12 -26.90 3.32
N ASN A 89 -9.74 -26.07 2.32
CA ASN A 89 -10.14 -26.24 0.93
C ASN A 89 -9.01 -25.93 -0.07
N ARG A 90 -8.37 -27.00 -0.58
CA ARG A 90 -7.26 -26.90 -1.54
C ARG A 90 -7.60 -26.19 -2.86
N LEU A 91 -8.87 -26.06 -3.23
CA LEU A 91 -9.28 -25.34 -4.43
C LEU A 91 -9.06 -23.82 -4.30
N ASN A 92 -9.14 -23.27 -3.07
CA ASN A 92 -8.94 -21.84 -2.81
C ASN A 92 -7.46 -21.43 -2.88
N ALA A 93 -6.54 -22.35 -2.56
CA ALA A 93 -5.09 -22.11 -2.59
C ALA A 93 -4.57 -21.76 -4.01
N SER A 94 -5.27 -22.19 -5.05
CA SER A 94 -4.88 -22.02 -6.46
C SER A 94 -5.79 -21.07 -7.25
N SER A 95 -6.49 -20.15 -6.57
CA SER A 95 -7.38 -19.20 -7.26
C SER A 95 -6.59 -18.34 -8.28
N PRO A 96 -7.24 -17.87 -9.37
CA PRO A 96 -6.59 -16.96 -10.32
C PRO A 96 -6.02 -15.70 -9.64
N LEU A 97 -6.69 -15.20 -8.60
CA LEU A 97 -6.24 -14.06 -7.81
C LEU A 97 -4.97 -14.39 -7.03
N THR A 98 -4.94 -15.52 -6.32
CA THR A 98 -3.75 -15.99 -5.59
C THR A 98 -2.55 -16.14 -6.53
N ARG A 99 -2.75 -16.72 -7.72
CA ARG A 99 -1.70 -16.85 -8.75
C ARG A 99 -1.22 -15.49 -9.25
N HIS A 100 -2.12 -14.54 -9.47
CA HIS A 100 -1.77 -13.17 -9.82
C HIS A 100 -0.91 -12.53 -8.73
N CYS A 101 -1.33 -12.60 -7.47
CA CYS A 101 -0.63 -12.03 -6.32
C CYS A 101 0.77 -12.62 -6.14
N PHE A 102 0.92 -13.95 -6.24
CA PHE A 102 2.24 -14.59 -6.20
C PHE A 102 3.16 -14.10 -7.32
N ASN A 103 2.66 -14.01 -8.55
CA ASN A 103 3.46 -13.53 -9.67
C ASN A 103 3.83 -12.05 -9.52
N TYR A 104 2.91 -11.21 -9.05
CA TYR A 104 3.17 -9.80 -8.76
C TYR A 104 4.25 -9.62 -7.70
N LEU A 105 4.14 -10.33 -6.56
CA LEU A 105 5.15 -10.30 -5.49
C LEU A 105 6.51 -10.80 -5.97
N ARG A 106 6.55 -11.89 -6.75
CA ARG A 106 7.78 -12.39 -7.38
C ARG A 106 8.45 -11.31 -8.23
N GLN A 107 7.69 -10.64 -9.09
CA GLN A 107 8.21 -9.58 -9.96
C GLN A 107 8.68 -8.35 -9.17
N ALA A 108 7.95 -7.96 -8.12
CA ALA A 108 8.34 -6.87 -7.25
C ALA A 108 9.69 -7.14 -6.55
N ILE A 109 9.89 -8.36 -6.02
CA ILE A 109 11.15 -8.78 -5.41
C ILE A 109 12.30 -8.73 -6.43
N LEU A 110 12.07 -9.22 -7.66
CA LEU A 110 13.08 -9.19 -8.72
C LEU A 110 13.46 -7.76 -9.16
N CYS A 111 12.53 -6.81 -9.08
CA CYS A 111 12.78 -5.42 -9.45
C CYS A 111 13.61 -4.66 -8.41
N LYS A 112 13.40 -4.94 -7.11
CA LYS A 112 14.13 -4.31 -6.01
C LYS A 112 14.57 -5.37 -4.98
N PRO A 113 15.54 -6.23 -5.32
CA PRO A 113 15.98 -7.29 -4.44
C PRO A 113 16.80 -6.74 -3.28
N ASN A 114 16.66 -7.36 -2.11
CA ASN A 114 17.64 -7.20 -1.02
C ASN A 114 18.82 -8.15 -1.30
N LEU A 115 20.00 -7.58 -1.53
CA LEU A 115 21.21 -8.33 -1.90
C LEU A 115 22.14 -8.62 -0.71
N ARG A 116 21.67 -8.39 0.54
CA ARG A 116 22.47 -8.66 1.74
C ARG A 116 22.57 -10.16 1.99
N LEU A 117 23.71 -10.57 2.56
CA LEU A 117 23.88 -11.94 3.04
C LEU A 117 23.09 -12.13 4.34
N GLU A 118 22.41 -13.27 4.44
CA GLU A 118 21.74 -13.71 5.66
C GLU A 118 22.58 -14.80 6.32
N SER A 119 22.76 -14.71 7.63
CA SER A 119 23.50 -15.74 8.34
C SER A 119 22.68 -17.02 8.41
N LEU A 120 23.31 -18.17 8.19
CA LEU A 120 22.67 -19.47 8.40
C LEU A 120 22.61 -19.84 9.89
N LYS A 121 23.44 -19.20 10.73
CA LYS A 121 23.53 -19.48 12.17
C LYS A 121 23.56 -18.20 13.01
N ASN A 122 22.89 -18.21 14.16
CA ASN A 122 23.05 -17.16 15.16
C ASN A 122 24.39 -17.33 15.92
N ALA A 123 24.71 -16.39 16.83
CA ALA A 123 25.95 -16.41 17.61
C ALA A 123 26.15 -17.69 18.46
N THR A 124 25.07 -18.43 18.74
CA THR A 124 25.06 -19.69 19.49
C THR A 124 25.03 -20.95 18.61
N GLY A 125 25.05 -20.81 17.28
CA GLY A 125 25.14 -21.93 16.34
C GLY A 125 23.80 -22.54 15.89
N PHE A 126 22.65 -22.02 16.34
CA PHE A 126 21.31 -22.42 15.88
C PHE A 126 20.90 -21.68 14.60
N ALA A 127 19.90 -22.20 13.88
CA ALA A 127 19.35 -21.53 12.69
C ALA A 127 19.10 -20.05 12.97
N SER A 128 19.69 -19.16 12.16
CA SER A 128 19.58 -17.73 12.42
C SER A 128 18.18 -17.24 12.09
N ILE A 129 17.62 -16.47 13.00
CA ILE A 129 16.64 -15.44 12.68
C ILE A 129 17.45 -14.23 12.18
N ILE A 130 17.02 -13.60 11.08
CA ILE A 130 17.67 -12.41 10.54
C ILE A 130 17.48 -11.27 11.56
N ARG A 131 18.55 -10.92 12.28
CA ARG A 131 18.58 -9.72 13.14
C ARG A 131 19.52 -8.71 12.52
N ASN A 132 18.99 -7.90 11.61
CA ASN A 132 19.78 -6.93 10.85
C ASN A 132 19.13 -5.55 10.89
N ASP A 133 19.97 -4.54 11.09
CA ASP A 133 19.57 -3.15 10.90
C ASP A 133 19.68 -2.78 9.42
N LEU A 134 18.58 -2.24 8.90
CA LEU A 134 18.42 -1.77 7.54
C LEU A 134 18.24 -0.25 7.53
N VAL A 135 18.70 0.37 6.44
CA VAL A 135 18.27 1.72 6.08
C VAL A 135 17.17 1.56 5.04
N CYS A 136 15.96 1.99 5.39
CA CYS A 136 14.76 1.86 4.58
C CYS A 136 14.22 3.23 4.19
N ASN A 137 13.32 3.27 3.21
CA ASN A 137 12.51 4.46 2.97
C ASN A 137 11.50 4.60 4.11
N ASP A 138 11.34 5.81 4.61
CA ASP A 138 10.27 6.13 5.54
C ASP A 138 8.93 6.11 4.80
N TRP A 139 8.20 5.02 4.98
CA TRP A 139 6.90 4.81 4.35
C TRP A 139 5.79 5.61 5.00
N THR A 140 5.99 6.20 6.18
CA THR A 140 4.93 6.98 6.86
C THR A 140 4.46 8.16 6.02
N SER A 141 5.36 8.79 5.25
CA SER A 141 4.99 9.87 4.32
C SER A 141 4.12 9.38 3.15
N ILE A 142 4.31 8.14 2.70
CA ILE A 142 3.47 7.52 1.65
C ILE A 142 2.06 7.28 2.17
N TYR A 143 1.91 6.80 3.41
CA TYR A 143 0.59 6.63 4.05
C TYR A 143 -0.11 7.97 4.21
N ALA A 144 0.56 8.98 4.77
CA ALA A 144 -0.01 10.31 4.96
C ALA A 144 -0.46 10.94 3.64
N ALA A 145 0.33 10.78 2.57
CA ALA A 145 -0.02 11.25 1.23
C ALA A 145 -1.23 10.52 0.66
N ALA A 146 -1.31 9.19 0.82
CA ALA A 146 -2.41 8.39 0.30
C ALA A 146 -3.73 8.69 1.01
N GLU A 147 -3.70 8.84 2.33
CA GLU A 147 -4.88 9.24 3.09
C GLU A 147 -5.33 10.67 2.76
N THR A 148 -4.39 11.59 2.58
CA THR A 148 -4.71 12.96 2.14
C THR A 148 -5.38 12.94 0.78
N ASN A 149 -4.77 12.24 -0.18
CA ASN A 149 -5.31 12.09 -1.52
C ASN A 149 -6.74 11.51 -1.50
N HIS A 150 -6.97 10.46 -0.72
CA HIS A 150 -8.30 9.86 -0.57
C HIS A 150 -9.33 10.85 0.01
N ARG A 151 -8.95 11.61 1.05
CA ARG A 151 -9.83 12.64 1.65
C ARG A 151 -10.18 13.74 0.65
N GLU A 152 -9.20 14.25 -0.09
CA GLU A 152 -9.45 15.32 -1.06
C GLU A 152 -10.33 14.84 -2.23
N TYR A 153 -10.08 13.62 -2.74
CA TYR A 153 -10.95 13.04 -3.75
C TYR A 153 -12.39 12.87 -3.27
N ALA A 154 -12.59 12.42 -2.02
CA ALA A 154 -13.92 12.30 -1.43
C ALA A 154 -14.63 13.67 -1.33
N ARG A 155 -13.91 14.73 -0.97
CA ARG A 155 -14.47 16.10 -0.94
C ARG A 155 -14.90 16.57 -2.32
N ILE A 156 -14.04 16.39 -3.33
CA ILE A 156 -14.37 16.79 -4.71
C ILE A 156 -15.60 16.03 -5.20
N LYS A 157 -15.64 14.71 -5.01
CA LYS A 157 -16.79 13.88 -5.40
C LYS A 157 -18.09 14.34 -4.71
N ASN A 158 -18.03 14.61 -3.41
CA ASN A 158 -19.20 15.04 -2.63
C ASN A 158 -19.67 16.46 -3.02
N GLY A 159 -18.73 17.36 -3.32
CA GLY A 159 -19.02 18.70 -3.83
C GLY A 159 -19.72 18.67 -5.19
N VAL A 160 -19.23 17.84 -6.12
CA VAL A 160 -19.86 17.62 -7.43
C VAL A 160 -21.28 17.05 -7.29
N THR A 161 -21.50 16.12 -6.35
CA THR A 161 -22.86 15.57 -6.11
C THR A 161 -23.81 16.55 -5.42
N SER A 162 -23.31 17.62 -4.79
CA SER A 162 -24.15 18.64 -4.14
C SER A 162 -24.54 19.81 -5.06
N GLU A 163 -23.94 19.90 -6.25
CA GLU A 163 -24.23 20.93 -7.27
C GLU A 163 -25.14 20.42 -8.40
N LEU A 164 -25.53 19.14 -8.36
CA LEU A 164 -26.49 18.48 -9.26
C LEU A 164 -27.82 18.24 -8.54
#